data_AF-X1ITQ9-F1
#
_entry.id   AF-X1ITQ9-F1
#
_cell.length_a   1.000
_cell.length_b   1.000
_cell.length_c   1.000
_cell.angle_alpha   90.00
_cell.angle_beta   90.00
_cell.angle_gamma   90.00
#
_symmetry.space_group_name_H-M   'P 1'
#
loop_
_entity.id
_entity.type
_entity.pdbx_description
1 polymer ?
#
loop_
_entity_poly.entity_id
_entity_poly.type
_entity_poly.pdbx_seq_one_letter_code
_entity_poly.pdbx_strand_id
1 'polypeptide(L)'
;MPKKKTVDSKPTWLKTTLAPNLLERSDYCIFHKPDKTEEESKIFTEKLREKLENKDYDFFGYHFPGQVNFERQVFENSVDFRETTFRGHTNFTA
;
A
#
# COMPACT_ATOMS: atom_id res chain seq x y z
N MET A 1 17.27 31.53 -28.35
CA MET A 1 16.02 31.09 -27.69
C MET A 1 16.36 30.38 -26.39
N PRO A 2 15.93 30.87 -25.22
CA PRO A 2 16.24 30.22 -23.95
C PRO A 2 15.27 29.05 -23.70
N LYS A 3 15.80 27.88 -23.38
CA LYS A 3 15.00 26.71 -22.97
C LYS A 3 14.38 27.01 -21.60
N LYS A 4 13.04 26.97 -21.51
CA LYS A 4 12.29 27.13 -20.25
C LYS A 4 12.72 26.03 -19.27
N LYS A 5 13.22 26.42 -18.10
CA LYS A 5 13.44 25.51 -16.98
C LYS A 5 12.06 25.14 -16.42
N THR A 6 11.69 23.87 -16.44
CA THR A 6 10.53 23.37 -15.72
C THR A 6 10.84 23.45 -14.23
N VAL A 7 9.95 24.11 -13.49
CA VAL A 7 10.00 24.17 -12.03
C VAL A 7 9.35 22.91 -11.50
N ASP A 8 10.17 21.96 -11.04
CA ASP A 8 9.66 20.76 -10.39
C ASP A 8 9.24 21.14 -8.96
N SER A 9 8.00 21.61 -8.83
CA SER A 9 7.38 21.84 -7.53
C SER A 9 7.20 20.50 -6.82
N LYS A 10 8.04 20.24 -5.80
CA LYS A 10 7.95 19.06 -4.93
C LYS A 10 6.56 18.94 -4.30
N PRO A 11 5.97 17.73 -4.22
CA PRO A 11 4.64 17.53 -3.66
C PRO A 11 4.62 17.79 -2.16
N THR A 12 3.48 18.28 -1.67
CA THR A 12 3.27 18.90 -0.36
C THR A 12 3.27 17.95 0.83
N TRP A 13 3.58 16.66 0.65
CA TRP A 13 3.61 15.67 1.73
C TRP A 13 5.00 15.47 2.36
N LEU A 14 6.05 16.12 1.85
CA LEU A 14 7.43 16.07 2.38
C LEU A 14 7.66 16.94 3.64
N LYS A 15 6.66 17.13 4.51
CA LYS A 15 6.83 17.89 5.75
C LYS A 15 6.78 17.02 7.00
N THR A 16 7.82 16.21 7.21
CA THR A 16 8.13 15.70 8.55
C THR A 16 9.64 15.72 8.76
N THR A 17 10.09 16.61 9.65
CA THR A 17 11.45 16.76 10.15
C THR A 17 12.01 15.43 10.65
N LEU A 18 13.11 15.00 10.06
CA LEU A 18 13.78 13.73 10.32
C LEU A 18 14.93 13.90 11.32
N ALA A 19 14.87 13.18 12.43
CA ALA A 19 16.01 12.93 13.30
C ALA A 19 17.05 12.04 12.59
N PRO A 20 18.35 12.15 12.94
CA PRO A 20 19.44 11.54 12.20
C PRO A 20 19.66 10.08 12.62
N ASN A 21 18.98 9.15 11.94
CA ASN A 21 19.47 7.78 11.81
C ASN A 21 19.02 7.22 10.46
N LEU A 22 19.93 7.26 9.49
CA LEU A 22 19.66 7.25 8.05
C LEU A 22 20.27 5.98 7.42
N LEU A 23 19.67 4.82 7.70
CA LEU A 23 19.81 3.50 7.06
C LEU A 23 18.65 2.69 7.70
N GLU A 24 17.48 2.40 7.12
CA GLU A 24 17.01 2.24 5.75
C GLU A 24 15.53 2.68 5.72
N ARG A 25 15.21 3.87 5.21
CA ARG A 25 13.80 4.28 5.04
C ARG A 25 13.33 3.78 3.68
N SER A 26 12.64 2.63 3.65
CA SER A 26 11.77 2.31 2.52
C SER A 26 10.79 3.47 2.34
N ASP A 27 10.77 4.10 1.16
CA ASP A 27 9.83 5.19 0.82
C ASP A 27 8.36 4.72 0.79
N TYR A 28 8.14 3.41 0.93
CA TYR A 28 6.83 2.77 0.89
C TYR A 28 6.32 2.43 2.29
N CYS A 29 5.02 2.66 2.53
CA CYS A 29 4.34 2.04 3.66
C CYS A 29 4.21 0.52 3.44
N ILE A 30 3.87 -0.22 4.50
CA ILE A 30 3.76 -1.68 4.42
C ILE A 30 2.77 -2.13 3.33
N PHE A 31 1.71 -1.38 3.03
CA PHE A 31 0.77 -1.77 1.99
C PHE A 31 1.32 -1.57 0.56
N HIS A 32 2.11 -0.51 0.35
CA HIS A 32 2.63 -0.11 -0.97
C HIS A 32 4.01 -0.70 -1.31
N LYS A 33 4.65 -1.45 -0.40
CA LYS A 33 5.96 -2.07 -0.68
C LYS A 33 5.82 -3.31 -1.59
N PRO A 34 6.44 -3.37 -2.78
CA PRO A 34 6.29 -4.51 -3.70
C PRO A 34 6.99 -5.80 -3.25
N ASP A 35 8.23 -5.69 -2.77
CA ASP A 35 9.09 -6.82 -2.40
C ASP A 35 9.20 -6.92 -0.87
N LYS A 36 8.18 -7.52 -0.25
CA LYS A 36 8.12 -7.71 1.20
C LYS A 36 8.92 -8.94 1.63
N THR A 37 9.58 -8.85 2.78
CA THR A 37 10.08 -10.04 3.47
C THR A 37 8.92 -10.88 4.04
N GLU A 38 9.22 -12.07 4.56
CA GLU A 38 8.24 -12.92 5.22
C GLU A 38 7.64 -12.23 6.47
N GLU A 39 8.46 -11.52 7.25
CA GLU A 39 8.05 -10.78 8.43
C GLU A 39 7.14 -9.61 8.05
N GLU A 40 7.50 -8.86 7.00
CA GLU A 40 6.67 -7.78 6.47
C GLU A 40 5.34 -8.29 5.91
N SER A 41 5.32 -9.49 5.34
CA SER A 41 4.10 -10.13 4.84
C SER A 41 3.14 -10.51 5.97
N LYS A 42 3.67 -10.92 7.13
CA LYS A 42 2.88 -11.15 8.34
C LYS A 42 2.27 -9.85 8.86
N ILE A 43 3.08 -8.79 8.99
CA ILE A 43 2.62 -7.47 9.42
C ILE A 43 1.56 -6.91 8.46
N PHE A 44 1.75 -7.08 7.14
CA PHE A 44 0.76 -6.71 6.13
C PHE A 44 -0.57 -7.43 6.37
N THR A 45 -0.53 -8.74 6.63
CA THR A 45 -1.72 -9.57 6.83
C THR A 45 -2.49 -9.16 8.09
N GLU A 46 -1.79 -8.89 9.19
CA GLU A 46 -2.40 -8.39 10.42
C GLU A 46 -3.11 -7.06 10.19
N LYS A 47 -2.42 -6.09 9.57
CA LYS A 47 -3.01 -4.78 9.27
C LYS A 47 -4.12 -4.81 8.22
N LEU A 48 -4.08 -5.77 7.29
CA LEU A 48 -5.18 -5.99 6.35
C LEU A 48 -6.45 -6.43 7.09
N ARG A 49 -6.34 -7.32 8.09
CA ARG A 49 -7.50 -7.71 8.91
C ARG A 49 -8.08 -6.52 9.66
N GLU A 50 -7.23 -5.71 10.29
CA GLU A 50 -7.68 -4.49 10.97
C GLU A 50 -8.43 -3.54 10.03
N LYS A 51 -7.93 -3.34 8.80
CA LYS A 51 -8.64 -2.54 7.78
C LYS A 51 -10.01 -3.12 7.43
N LEU A 52 -10.11 -4.43 7.23
CA LEU A 52 -11.37 -5.11 6.93
C LEU A 52 -12.38 -4.97 8.09
N GLU A 53 -11.93 -5.15 9.32
CA GLU A 53 -12.74 -4.96 10.54
C GLU A 53 -13.24 -3.52 10.68
N ASN A 54 -12.38 -2.55 10.35
CA ASN A 54 -12.72 -1.13 10.36
C ASN A 54 -13.51 -0.67 9.13
N LYS A 55 -13.86 -1.59 8.22
CA LYS A 55 -14.56 -1.30 6.96
C LYS A 55 -13.84 -0.28 6.07
N ASP A 56 -12.52 -0.25 6.18
CA ASP A 56 -11.63 0.56 5.35
C ASP A 56 -11.22 -0.26 4.12
N TYR A 57 -11.92 0.00 3.02
CA TYR A 57 -11.79 -0.71 1.75
C TYR A 57 -11.00 0.08 0.70
N ASP A 58 -10.17 1.04 1.12
CA ASP A 58 -9.19 1.67 0.24
C ASP A 58 -7.93 0.81 0.17
N PHE A 59 -7.77 0.10 -0.94
CA PHE A 59 -6.61 -0.71 -1.25
C PHE A 59 -5.81 -0.12 -2.42
N PHE A 60 -6.01 1.15 -2.79
CA PHE A 60 -5.37 1.75 -3.95
C PHE A 60 -3.83 1.60 -3.89
N GLY A 61 -3.25 1.02 -4.95
CA GLY A 61 -1.80 0.83 -5.07
C GLY A 61 -1.21 -0.28 -4.20
N TYR A 62 -2.03 -1.08 -3.50
CA TYR A 62 -1.51 -2.11 -2.59
C TYR A 62 -0.76 -3.22 -3.34
N HIS A 63 0.33 -3.68 -2.74
CA HIS A 63 1.08 -4.84 -3.19
C HIS A 63 0.84 -6.00 -2.21
N PHE A 64 -0.07 -6.91 -2.56
CA PHE A 64 -0.36 -8.11 -1.77
C PHE A 64 0.76 -9.15 -1.99
N PRO A 65 1.52 -9.54 -0.94
CA PRO A 65 2.76 -10.31 -1.10
C PRO A 65 2.57 -11.79 -1.45
N GLY A 66 1.38 -12.35 -1.23
CA GLY A 66 1.14 -13.78 -1.37
C GLY A 66 -0.34 -14.11 -1.54
N GLN A 67 -0.74 -15.28 -1.03
CA GLN A 67 -2.15 -15.69 -1.06
C GLN A 67 -3.01 -14.79 -0.18
N VAL A 68 -4.18 -14.40 -0.68
CA VAL A 68 -5.13 -13.57 0.06
C VAL A 68 -6.52 -14.13 -0.15
N ASN A 69 -7.28 -14.27 0.92
CA ASN A 69 -8.63 -14.82 0.86
C ASN A 69 -9.67 -13.77 1.28
N PHE A 70 -10.46 -13.31 0.30
CA PHE A 70 -11.66 -12.48 0.50
C PHE A 70 -12.94 -13.30 0.27
N GLU A 71 -12.88 -14.63 0.35
CA GLU A 71 -14.05 -15.51 0.27
C GLU A 71 -15.11 -15.09 1.28
N ARG A 72 -16.35 -14.92 0.79
CA ARG A 72 -17.52 -14.46 1.56
C ARG A 72 -17.34 -13.08 2.22
N GLN A 73 -16.30 -12.31 1.86
CA GLN A 73 -16.13 -10.95 2.34
C GLN A 73 -17.21 -10.06 1.72
N VAL A 74 -18.04 -9.48 2.57
CA VAL A 74 -18.98 -8.42 2.17
C VAL A 74 -18.28 -7.08 2.34
N PHE A 75 -18.16 -6.32 1.25
CA PHE A 75 -17.69 -4.94 1.28
C PHE A 75 -18.92 -4.02 1.40
N GLU A 76 -19.19 -3.54 2.62
CA GLU A 76 -20.37 -2.71 2.90
C GLU A 76 -20.30 -1.31 2.27
N ASN A 77 -19.12 -0.87 1.84
CA ASN A 77 -18.86 0.40 1.19
C ASN A 77 -18.12 0.16 -0.14
N SER A 78 -17.96 1.23 -0.94
CA SER A 78 -17.14 1.18 -2.15
C SER A 78 -15.73 0.69 -1.82
N VAL A 79 -15.27 -0.30 -2.57
CA VAL A 79 -13.91 -0.85 -2.49
C VAL A 79 -13.09 -0.37 -3.68
N ASP A 80 -11.84 0.01 -3.44
CA ASP A 80 -10.93 0.46 -4.50
C ASP A 80 -9.68 -0.43 -4.57
N PHE A 81 -9.58 -1.21 -5.64
CA PHE A 81 -8.43 -2.05 -5.97
C PHE A 81 -7.63 -1.52 -7.16
N ARG A 82 -7.82 -0.26 -7.60
CA ARG A 82 -7.03 0.29 -8.70
C ARG A 82 -5.55 0.33 -8.33
N GLU A 83 -4.69 0.10 -9.33
CA GLU A 83 -3.23 0.01 -9.16
C GLU A 83 -2.75 -1.07 -8.17
N THR A 84 -3.61 -2.02 -7.78
CA THR A 84 -3.19 -3.13 -6.91
C THR A 84 -2.45 -4.22 -7.65
N THR A 85 -1.49 -4.84 -6.97
CA THR A 85 -0.79 -6.03 -7.45
C THR A 85 -1.04 -7.20 -6.50
N PHE A 86 -1.53 -8.32 -7.04
CA PHE A 86 -1.66 -9.59 -6.33
C PHE A 86 -0.55 -10.54 -6.78
N ARG A 87 0.39 -10.87 -5.89
CA ARG A 87 1.51 -11.78 -6.22
C ARG A 87 1.21 -13.26 -5.99
N GLY A 88 0.06 -13.59 -5.42
CA GLY A 88 -0.38 -14.96 -5.18
C GLY A 88 -1.84 -15.19 -5.54
N HIS A 89 -2.30 -16.42 -5.30
CA HIS A 89 -3.70 -16.77 -5.49
C HIS A 89 -4.59 -15.89 -4.63
N THR A 90 -5.56 -15.23 -5.26
CA THR A 90 -6.52 -14.36 -4.57
C THR A 90 -7.93 -14.86 -4.82
N ASN A 91 -8.67 -15.10 -3.74
CA ASN A 91 -10.04 -15.60 -3.81
C ASN A 91 -11.04 -14.48 -3.47
N PHE A 92 -12.02 -14.26 -4.35
CA PHE A 92 -13.12 -13.28 -4.19
C PHE A 92 -14.51 -13.94 -4.31
N THR A 93 -14.61 -15.27 -4.21
CA THR A 93 -15.90 -15.95 -4.35
C THR A 93 -16.86 -15.55 -3.24
N ALA A 94 -18.12 -15.29 -3.61
CA ALA A 94 -19.24 -15.03 -2.70
C ALA A 94 -19.86 -16.33 -2.18
#